data_AF-A0A818CF43-F1
#
_entry.id   AF-A0A818CF43-F1
#
_cell.length_a   1.000
_cell.length_b   1.000
_cell.length_c   1.000
_cell.angle_alpha   90.00
_cell.angle_beta   90.00
_cell.angle_gamma   90.00
#
_symmetry.space_group_name_H-M   'P 1'
#
loop_
_entity.id
_entity.type
_entity.pdbx_description
1 polymer ?
#
loop_
_entity_poly.entity_id
_entity_poly.type
_entity_poly.pdbx_seq_one_letter_code
_entity_poly.pdbx_strand_id
1 'polypeptide(L)'
;YCSLLKEPEAEVRAAAASKLKDFCTSLPVDTREQIIMSQILPCVKDMVGDMNQHVKSALASVIMGLSPILGKDNTLEHLLPLFLNQLKDDYPEVRLNIISNLECINE
;
A
#
# COMPACT_ATOMS: atom_id res chain seq x y z
N TYR A 1 -9.22 7.62 -8.38
CA TYR A 1 -8.35 6.56 -7.84
C TYR A 1 -8.92 5.98 -6.55
N CYS A 2 -9.11 6.77 -5.48
CA CYS A 2 -9.66 6.25 -4.21
C CYS A 2 -11.04 5.58 -4.33
N SER A 3 -11.89 6.01 -5.29
CA SER A 3 -13.14 5.30 -5.61
C SER A 3 -12.88 3.86 -6.03
N LEU A 4 -11.88 3.60 -6.89
CA LEU A 4 -11.51 2.26 -7.36
C LEU A 4 -11.03 1.35 -6.22
N LEU A 5 -10.34 1.90 -5.23
CA LEU A 5 -9.92 1.16 -4.03
C LEU A 5 -11.09 0.84 -3.09
N LYS A 6 -12.27 1.43 -3.32
CA LYS A 6 -13.49 1.24 -2.52
C LYS A 6 -14.61 0.59 -3.32
N GLU A 7 -14.35 0.14 -4.54
CA GLU A 7 -15.35 -0.50 -5.39
C GLU A 7 -15.88 -1.79 -4.74
N PRO A 8 -17.15 -2.14 -4.95
CA PRO A 8 -17.74 -3.38 -4.42
C PRO A 8 -17.00 -4.64 -4.88
N GLU A 9 -16.52 -4.65 -6.12
CA GLU A 9 -15.86 -5.78 -6.77
C GLU A 9 -14.41 -5.92 -6.30
N ALA A 10 -14.09 -7.04 -5.65
CA ALA A 10 -12.75 -7.30 -5.13
C ALA A 10 -11.67 -7.33 -6.21
N GLU A 11 -12.00 -7.77 -7.42
CA GLU A 11 -11.06 -7.77 -8.55
C GLU A 11 -10.65 -6.36 -8.95
N VAL A 12 -11.59 -5.40 -8.92
CA VAL A 12 -11.30 -3.99 -9.22
C VAL A 12 -10.42 -3.39 -8.13
N ARG A 13 -10.71 -3.67 -6.86
CA ARG A 13 -9.87 -3.23 -5.74
C ARG A 13 -8.47 -3.82 -5.80
N ALA A 14 -8.33 -5.11 -6.10
CA ALA A 14 -7.02 -5.76 -6.23
C ALA A 14 -6.22 -5.20 -7.41
N ALA A 15 -6.87 -5.01 -8.57
CA ALA A 15 -6.25 -4.38 -9.73
C ALA A 15 -5.78 -2.95 -9.39
N ALA A 16 -6.62 -2.15 -8.73
CA ALA A 16 -6.25 -0.81 -8.28
C ALA A 16 -5.09 -0.86 -7.27
N ALA A 17 -5.14 -1.75 -6.27
CA ALA A 17 -4.06 -1.95 -5.30
C ALA A 17 -2.71 -2.19 -5.99
N SER A 18 -2.68 -3.09 -6.98
CA SER A 18 -1.45 -3.43 -7.72
C SER A 18 -0.83 -2.26 -8.48
N LYS A 19 -1.59 -1.18 -8.72
CA LYS A 19 -1.15 0.05 -9.40
C LYS A 19 -0.82 1.20 -8.44
N LEU A 20 -0.85 0.97 -7.13
CA LEU A 20 -0.63 2.00 -6.11
C LEU A 20 0.71 2.71 -6.25
N LYS A 21 1.81 1.97 -6.37
CA LYS A 21 3.14 2.54 -6.52
C LYS A 21 3.21 3.40 -7.79
N ASP A 22 2.83 2.84 -8.93
CA ASP A 22 2.85 3.53 -10.23
C ASP A 22 2.02 4.82 -10.21
N PHE A 23 0.81 4.75 -9.64
CA PHE A 23 -0.06 5.91 -9.48
C PHE A 23 0.62 6.98 -8.62
N CYS A 24 1.13 6.63 -7.44
CA CYS A 24 1.82 7.57 -6.56
C CYS A 24 3.06 8.20 -7.21
N THR A 25 3.84 7.42 -7.96
CA THR A 25 5.01 7.92 -8.71
C THR A 25 4.61 8.86 -9.85
N SER A 26 3.42 8.68 -10.45
CA SER A 26 2.92 9.53 -11.53
C SER A 26 2.37 10.89 -11.08
N LEU A 27 2.18 11.10 -9.77
CA LEU A 27 1.69 12.36 -9.23
C LEU A 27 2.70 13.51 -9.42
N PRO A 28 2.24 14.76 -9.59
CA PRO A 28 3.10 15.95 -9.66
C PRO A 28 4.03 16.04 -8.45
N VAL A 29 5.33 16.21 -8.68
CA VAL A 29 6.38 16.10 -7.65
C VAL A 29 6.15 17.06 -6.48
N ASP A 30 5.72 18.29 -6.79
CA ASP A 30 5.46 19.39 -5.87
C ASP A 30 4.29 19.15 -4.90
N THR A 31 3.33 18.29 -5.26
CA THR A 31 2.15 17.98 -4.43
C THR A 31 2.03 16.51 -4.06
N ARG A 32 2.95 15.67 -4.55
CA ARG A 32 2.91 14.20 -4.42
C ARG A 32 2.76 13.75 -2.98
N GLU A 33 3.66 14.17 -2.10
CA GLU A 33 3.64 13.76 -0.70
C GLU A 33 2.33 14.17 -0.02
N GLN A 34 1.90 15.42 -0.21
CA GLN A 34 0.64 15.93 0.35
C GLN A 34 -0.57 15.10 -0.13
N ILE A 35 -0.66 14.78 -1.42
CA ILE A 35 -1.76 13.96 -1.97
C ILE A 35 -1.72 12.55 -1.39
N ILE A 36 -0.54 11.92 -1.33
CA ILE A 36 -0.41 10.58 -0.78
C ILE A 36 -0.86 10.57 0.68
N MET A 37 -0.37 11.50 1.48
CA MET A 37 -0.66 11.58 2.91
C MET A 37 -2.13 11.90 3.20
N SER A 38 -2.71 12.86 2.49
CA SER A 38 -4.08 13.34 2.76
C SER A 38 -5.20 12.51 2.12
N GLN A 39 -4.93 11.85 0.99
CA GLN A 39 -5.98 11.18 0.21
C GLN A 39 -5.75 9.67 0.05
N ILE A 40 -4.51 9.26 -0.22
CA ILE A 40 -4.21 7.87 -0.57
C ILE A 40 -4.01 7.01 0.68
N LEU A 41 -3.22 7.49 1.64
CA LEU A 41 -2.88 6.76 2.86
C LEU A 41 -4.10 6.33 3.68
N PRO A 42 -5.18 7.15 3.85
CA PRO A 42 -6.40 6.69 4.49
C PRO A 42 -7.02 5.47 3.78
N CYS A 43 -7.05 5.48 2.44
CA CYS A 43 -7.59 4.35 1.68
C CYS A 43 -6.71 3.11 1.81
N VAL A 44 -5.39 3.28 1.80
CA VAL A 44 -4.44 2.17 2.01
C VAL A 44 -4.63 1.53 3.39
N LYS A 45 -4.84 2.34 4.44
CA LYS A 45 -5.13 1.85 5.79
C LYS A 45 -6.38 0.97 5.83
N ASP A 46 -7.45 1.39 5.14
CA ASP A 46 -8.68 0.60 5.03
C ASP A 46 -8.42 -0.74 4.33
N MET A 47 -7.63 -0.74 3.25
CA MET A 47 -7.35 -1.93 2.43
C MET A 47 -6.49 -2.99 3.12
N VAL A 48 -5.68 -2.62 4.11
CA VAL A 48 -4.96 -3.61 4.94
C VAL A 48 -5.95 -4.53 5.66
N GLY A 49 -7.14 -4.02 5.99
CA GLY A 49 -8.24 -4.77 6.60
C GLY A 49 -9.26 -5.34 5.61
N ASP A 50 -8.97 -5.40 4.30
CA ASP A 50 -9.92 -5.90 3.31
C ASP A 50 -10.30 -7.37 3.61
N MET A 51 -11.58 -7.69 3.47
CA MET A 51 -12.10 -9.04 3.71
C MET A 51 -11.62 -10.05 2.66
N ASN A 52 -11.22 -9.57 1.48
CA ASN A 52 -10.72 -10.41 0.40
C ASN A 52 -9.19 -10.55 0.45
N GLN A 53 -8.72 -11.79 0.59
CA GLN A 53 -7.29 -12.12 0.65
C GLN A 53 -6.49 -11.65 -0.57
N HIS A 54 -7.08 -11.65 -1.77
CA HIS A 54 -6.38 -11.24 -2.99
C HIS A 54 -6.16 -9.73 -3.03
N VAL A 55 -7.08 -8.94 -2.47
CA VAL A 55 -6.90 -7.49 -2.30
C VAL A 55 -5.76 -7.22 -1.31
N LYS A 56 -5.77 -7.90 -0.15
CA LYS A 56 -4.69 -7.77 0.83
C LYS A 56 -3.33 -8.17 0.28
N SER A 57 -3.27 -9.26 -0.48
CA SER A 57 -2.04 -9.76 -1.12
C SER A 57 -1.53 -8.79 -2.19
N ALA A 58 -2.41 -8.26 -3.04
CA ALA A 58 -2.08 -7.27 -4.06
C ALA A 58 -1.58 -5.94 -3.46
N LEU A 59 -2.13 -5.53 -2.31
CA LEU A 59 -1.60 -4.38 -1.58
C LEU A 59 -0.21 -4.68 -1.01
N ALA A 60 -0.05 -5.83 -0.34
CA ALA A 60 1.21 -6.25 0.27
C ALA A 60 2.37 -6.31 -0.74
N SER A 61 2.09 -6.67 -2.00
CA SER A 61 3.13 -6.75 -3.04
C SER A 61 3.67 -5.39 -3.51
N VAL A 62 3.02 -4.27 -3.15
CA VAL A 62 3.41 -2.94 -3.66
C VAL A 62 3.55 -1.86 -2.61
N ILE A 63 2.94 -2.01 -1.43
CA ILE A 63 2.84 -0.97 -0.40
C ILE A 63 4.22 -0.47 0.08
N MET A 64 5.23 -1.34 0.10
CA MET A 64 6.59 -1.00 0.51
C MET A 64 7.27 -0.03 -0.48
N GLY A 65 6.83 -0.04 -1.74
CA GLY A 65 7.29 0.87 -2.77
C GLY A 65 6.88 2.33 -2.55
N LEU A 66 6.03 2.62 -1.55
CA LEU A 66 5.74 3.98 -1.12
C LEU A 66 6.83 4.58 -0.23
N SER A 67 7.69 3.76 0.38
CA SER A 67 8.71 4.23 1.33
C SER A 67 9.69 5.24 0.71
N PRO A 68 10.26 4.97 -0.49
CA PRO A 68 11.16 5.94 -1.14
C PRO A 68 10.45 7.23 -1.58
N ILE A 69 9.12 7.21 -1.69
CA ILE A 69 8.32 8.37 -2.11
C ILE A 69 8.04 9.30 -0.93
N LEU A 70 7.76 8.71 0.25
CA LEU A 70 7.38 9.45 1.46
C LEU A 70 8.55 9.78 2.37
N GLY A 71 9.71 9.16 2.15
CA GLY A 71 10.88 9.33 2.98
C GLY A 71 10.79 8.60 4.33
N LYS A 72 11.90 8.66 5.07
CA LYS A 72 12.10 7.85 6.29
C LYS A 72 11.08 8.14 7.38
N ASP A 73 10.82 9.40 7.70
CA ASP A 73 10.01 9.78 8.85
C ASP A 73 8.54 9.33 8.66
N ASN A 74 7.93 9.68 7.52
CA ASN A 74 6.58 9.25 7.17
C ASN A 74 6.48 7.72 7.03
N THR A 75 7.53 7.06 6.52
CA THR A 75 7.56 5.59 6.43
C THR A 75 7.49 4.97 7.82
N LEU A 76 8.33 5.43 8.76
CA LEU A 76 8.35 4.92 10.13
C LEU A 76 7.06 5.23 10.88
N GLU A 77 6.52 6.44 10.72
CA GLU A 77 5.32 6.85 11.43
C GLU A 77 4.05 6.17 10.90
N HIS A 78 3.95 5.98 9.59
CA HIS A 78 2.68 5.61 8.96
C HIS A 78 2.68 4.29 8.21
N LEU A 79 3.75 3.93 7.53
CA LEU A 79 3.80 2.70 6.72
C LEU A 79 4.27 1.49 7.54
N LEU A 80 5.24 1.67 8.43
CA LEU A 80 5.77 0.61 9.27
C LEU A 80 4.66 -0.09 10.09
N PRO A 81 3.70 0.61 10.73
CA PRO A 81 2.58 -0.05 11.39
C PRO A 81 1.75 -0.94 10.45
N LEU A 82 1.61 -0.56 9.17
CA LEU A 82 0.85 -1.33 8.17
C LEU A 82 1.63 -2.57 7.73
N PHE A 83 2.94 -2.45 7.52
CA PHE A 83 3.80 -3.60 7.21
C PHE A 83 3.76 -4.63 8.35
N LEU A 84 3.87 -4.18 9.60
CA LEU A 84 3.80 -5.04 10.77
C LEU A 84 2.43 -5.72 10.94
N ASN A 85 1.35 -5.05 10.53
CA ASN A 85 0.02 -5.66 10.49
C ASN A 85 -0.03 -6.77 9.42
N GLN A 86 0.41 -6.49 8.19
CA GLN A 86 0.41 -7.47 7.10
C GLN A 86 1.39 -8.64 7.33
N LEU A 87 2.49 -8.44 8.06
CA LEU A 87 3.38 -9.53 8.50
C LEU A 87 2.72 -10.51 9.47
N LYS A 88 1.65 -10.08 10.14
CA LYS A 88 0.85 -10.90 11.07
C LYS A 88 -0.46 -11.38 10.45
N ASP A 89 -0.66 -11.15 9.15
CA ASP A 89 -1.90 -11.52 8.47
C ASP A 89 -2.12 -13.04 8.49
N ASP A 90 -3.38 -13.48 8.55
CA ASP A 90 -3.76 -14.90 8.56
C ASP A 90 -3.33 -15.62 7.27
N TYR A 91 -3.32 -14.92 6.13
CA TYR A 91 -3.02 -15.51 4.84
C TYR A 91 -1.51 -15.53 4.56
N PRO A 92 -0.90 -16.71 4.29
CA PRO A 92 0.53 -16.82 4.06
C PRO A 92 1.08 -15.95 2.94
N GLU A 93 0.32 -15.80 1.85
CA GLU A 93 0.72 -15.02 0.69
C GLU A 93 0.91 -13.53 1.03
N VAL A 94 0.05 -12.97 1.89
CA VAL A 94 0.16 -11.58 2.34
C VAL A 94 1.47 -11.38 3.11
N ARG A 95 1.78 -12.32 4.01
CA ARG A 95 3.03 -12.29 4.78
C ARG A 95 4.25 -12.45 3.88
N LEU A 96 4.20 -13.38 2.93
CA LEU A 96 5.27 -13.63 1.97
C LEU A 96 5.57 -12.38 1.15
N ASN A 97 4.54 -11.69 0.64
CA ASN A 97 4.70 -10.49 -0.15
C ASN A 97 5.41 -9.36 0.62
N ILE A 98 5.15 -9.20 1.92
CA ILE A 98 5.89 -8.22 2.72
C ILE A 98 7.35 -8.64 2.90
N ILE A 99 7.60 -9.92 3.19
CA ILE A 99 8.97 -10.43 3.38
C ILE A 99 9.79 -10.26 2.10
N SER A 100 9.23 -10.62 0.95
CA SER A 100 9.90 -10.55 -0.35
C SER A 100 10.22 -9.13 -0.81
N ASN A 101 9.53 -8.11 -0.28
CA ASN A 101 9.73 -6.71 -0.66
C ASN A 101 10.52 -5.90 0.39
N LEU A 102 11.06 -6.54 1.43
CA LEU A 102 11.86 -5.88 2.49
C LEU A 102 13.08 -5.12 1.95
N GLU A 103 13.63 -5.53 0.82
CA GLU A 103 14.77 -4.87 0.18
C GLU A 103 14.45 -3.41 -0.20
N CYS A 104 13.19 -3.09 -0.52
CA CYS A 104 12.77 -1.74 -0.93
C CYS A 104 12.81 -0.67 0.19
N ILE A 105 13.02 -1.06 1.45
CA ILE A 105 13.16 -0.10 2.58
C ILE A 105 14.62 0.37 2.73
N ASN A 106 15.59 -0.39 2.26
CA ASN A 106 17.01 -0.12 2.46
C ASN A 106 17.67 0.69 1.33
N GLU A 107 16.90 1.10 0.32
CA GLU A 107 17.30 2.02 -0.76
C GLU A 107 16.86 3.45 -0.44
#